data_AF-A0A7X9BR67-F1
#
_entry.id   AF-A0A7X9BR67-F1
#
_cell.length_a   1.000
_cell.length_b   1.000
_cell.length_c   1.000
_cell.angle_alpha   90.00
_cell.angle_beta   90.00
_cell.angle_gamma   90.00
#
_symmetry.space_group_name_H-M   'P 1'
#
loop_
_entity.id
_entity.type
_entity.pdbx_description
1 polymer ?
#
loop_
_entity_poly.entity_id
_entity_poly.type
_entity_poly.pdbx_seq_one_letter_code
_entity_poly.pdbx_strand_id
1 'polypeptide(L)'
;MESLKEDGTVWDTDEGRIVNPGHIFEGMWFCIDEALVDNDKEVLTRALEIIDITYKNSIDKVNGGIIQRFDCFGKATDNKLRTGISQLNADDKVDWVHCEALYTLALVSVLTNDNSRFQNFLDLHKYCQNHFRPNQGGDWYPLLSADGKVLRKNKGGKHRVAFHVPRALMNITLLFRKFSEGYFNS
;
A
#
# COMPACT_ATOMS: atom_id res chain seq x y z
N MET A 1 -0.38 0.32 -13.46
CA MET A 1 -0.52 1.72 -13.93
C MET A 1 -2.00 2.01 -14.02
N GLU A 2 -2.40 3.25 -13.75
CA GLU A 2 -3.82 3.63 -13.72
C GLU A 2 -4.33 4.16 -15.06
N SER A 3 -3.41 4.62 -15.92
CA SER A 3 -3.74 5.29 -17.18
C SER A 3 -3.06 4.58 -18.35
N LEU A 4 -3.83 3.79 -19.09
CA LEU A 4 -3.42 3.16 -20.35
C LEU A 4 -4.29 3.67 -21.49
N LYS A 5 -3.74 3.66 -22.71
CA LYS A 5 -4.53 3.81 -23.93
C LYS A 5 -5.33 2.53 -24.20
N GLU A 6 -6.28 2.61 -25.13
CA GLU A 6 -7.10 1.46 -25.55
C GLU A 6 -6.26 0.28 -26.07
N ASP A 7 -5.09 0.55 -26.63
CA ASP A 7 -4.14 -0.46 -27.11
C ASP A 7 -3.24 -1.04 -26.00
N GLY A 8 -3.46 -0.67 -24.74
CA GLY A 8 -2.69 -1.11 -23.59
C GLY A 8 -1.34 -0.41 -23.42
N THR A 9 -0.97 0.52 -24.30
CA THR A 9 0.27 1.30 -24.16
C THR A 9 0.12 2.41 -23.12
N VAL A 10 1.26 2.85 -22.57
CA VAL A 10 1.28 3.97 -21.61
C VAL A 10 0.81 5.24 -22.29
N TRP A 11 -0.08 5.96 -21.62
CA TRP A 11 -0.34 7.35 -21.99
C TRP A 11 0.86 8.21 -21.55
N ASP A 12 1.82 8.42 -22.45
CA ASP A 12 3.05 9.21 -22.17
C ASP A 12 2.75 10.72 -22.03
N THR A 13 2.11 11.09 -20.93
CA THR A 13 1.88 12.45 -20.42
C THR A 13 2.26 12.48 -18.94
N ASP A 14 2.42 13.68 -18.36
CA ASP A 14 2.78 13.79 -16.95
C ASP A 14 1.75 13.11 -16.05
N GLU A 15 0.46 13.25 -16.34
CA GLU A 15 -0.61 12.59 -15.61
C GLU A 15 -0.71 11.09 -15.93
N GLY A 16 -0.56 10.72 -17.21
CA GLY A 16 -0.71 9.34 -17.67
C GLY A 16 0.39 8.39 -17.17
N ARG A 17 1.55 8.93 -16.76
CA ARG A 17 2.67 8.15 -16.21
C ARG A 17 2.63 7.99 -14.70
N ILE A 18 1.70 8.65 -14.00
CA ILE A 18 1.62 8.56 -12.54
C ILE A 18 1.21 7.14 -12.13
N VAL A 19 1.99 6.59 -11.21
CA VAL A 19 1.70 5.35 -10.50
C VAL A 19 1.34 5.70 -9.07
N ASN A 20 0.23 5.16 -8.58
CA ASN A 20 -0.19 5.22 -7.18
C ASN A 20 -0.09 3.81 -6.56
N PRO A 21 0.97 3.52 -5.79
CA PRO A 21 1.16 2.20 -5.20
C PRO A 21 0.02 1.79 -4.28
N GLY A 22 -0.57 2.74 -3.53
CA GLY A 22 -1.66 2.45 -2.62
C GLY A 22 -2.88 1.87 -3.32
N HIS A 23 -3.28 2.47 -4.45
CA HIS A 23 -4.38 1.94 -5.26
C HIS A 23 -4.04 0.59 -5.90
N ILE A 24 -2.79 0.37 -6.30
CA ILE A 24 -2.39 -0.94 -6.85
C ILE A 24 -2.45 -2.01 -5.76
N PHE A 25 -1.92 -1.75 -4.57
CA PHE A 25 -2.05 -2.69 -3.44
C PHE A 25 -3.52 -2.97 -3.13
N GLU A 26 -4.36 -1.94 -3.09
CA GLU A 26 -5.80 -2.07 -2.85
C GLU A 26 -6.49 -2.95 -3.91
N GLY A 27 -6.30 -2.61 -5.18
CA GLY A 27 -6.89 -3.36 -6.29
C GLY A 27 -6.40 -4.80 -6.33
N MET A 28 -5.13 -5.06 -6.04
CA MET A 28 -4.60 -6.43 -6.11
C MET A 28 -5.09 -7.32 -4.97
N TRP A 29 -5.25 -6.81 -3.74
CA TRP A 29 -5.83 -7.64 -2.69
C TRP A 29 -7.33 -7.91 -2.94
N PHE A 30 -8.07 -7.00 -3.59
CA PHE A 30 -9.41 -7.31 -4.10
C PHE A 30 -9.40 -8.42 -5.16
N CYS A 31 -8.48 -8.35 -6.13
CA CYS A 31 -8.35 -9.41 -7.13
C CYS A 31 -7.99 -10.76 -6.50
N ILE A 32 -7.16 -10.78 -5.46
CA ILE A 32 -6.83 -12.00 -4.72
C ILE A 32 -8.08 -12.55 -4.01
N ASP A 33 -8.84 -11.70 -3.30
CA ASP A 33 -10.05 -12.13 -2.60
C ASP A 33 -11.04 -12.80 -3.57
N GLU A 34 -11.26 -12.23 -4.76
CA GLU A 34 -12.13 -12.81 -5.79
C GLU A 34 -11.55 -14.11 -6.37
N ALA A 35 -10.25 -14.11 -6.71
CA ALA A 35 -9.58 -15.28 -7.26
C ALA A 35 -9.64 -16.50 -6.32
N LEU A 36 -9.61 -16.28 -5.00
CA LEU A 36 -9.77 -17.34 -4.01
C LEU A 36 -11.19 -17.90 -3.95
N VAL A 37 -12.22 -17.09 -4.20
CA VAL A 37 -13.62 -17.54 -4.28
C VAL A 37 -13.82 -18.43 -5.50
N ASP A 38 -13.27 -18.02 -6.65
CA ASP A 38 -13.45 -18.72 -7.93
C ASP A 38 -12.41 -19.83 -8.18
N ASN A 39 -11.42 -19.97 -7.30
CA ASN A 39 -10.22 -20.81 -7.51
C ASN A 39 -9.45 -20.45 -8.80
N ASP A 40 -9.44 -19.18 -9.18
CA ASP A 40 -8.76 -18.67 -10.36
C ASP A 40 -7.26 -18.50 -10.11
N LYS A 41 -6.50 -19.53 -10.50
CA LYS A 41 -5.03 -19.55 -10.35
C LYS A 41 -4.32 -18.54 -11.26
N GLU A 42 -4.91 -18.17 -12.39
CA GLU A 42 -4.30 -17.23 -13.32
C GLU A 42 -4.34 -15.82 -12.75
N VAL A 43 -5.51 -15.39 -12.28
CA VAL A 43 -5.69 -14.08 -11.61
C VAL A 43 -4.84 -14.02 -10.35
N LEU A 44 -4.82 -15.09 -9.53
CA LEU A 44 -3.98 -15.13 -8.33
C LEU A 44 -2.49 -14.94 -8.68
N THR A 45 -1.98 -15.70 -9.65
CA THR A 45 -0.57 -15.59 -10.09
C THR A 45 -0.26 -14.18 -10.58
N ARG A 46 -1.16 -13.60 -11.39
CA ARG A 46 -0.96 -12.27 -11.94
C ARG A 46 -0.99 -11.18 -10.86
N ALA A 47 -1.88 -11.29 -9.89
CA ALA A 47 -1.96 -10.35 -8.77
C ALA A 47 -0.68 -10.38 -7.94
N LEU A 48 -0.14 -11.57 -7.64
CA LEU A 48 1.13 -11.73 -6.92
C LEU A 48 2.30 -11.06 -7.65
N GLU A 49 2.42 -11.23 -8.97
CA GLU A 49 3.46 -10.57 -9.77
C GLU A 49 3.36 -9.05 -9.70
N ILE A 50 2.14 -8.50 -9.83
CA ILE A 50 1.91 -7.05 -9.79
C ILE A 50 2.26 -6.50 -8.40
N ILE A 51 1.92 -7.21 -7.33
CA ILE A 51 2.27 -6.83 -5.95
C ILE A 51 3.78 -6.78 -5.78
N ASP A 52 4.51 -7.81 -6.21
CA ASP A 52 5.97 -7.87 -6.07
C ASP A 52 6.66 -6.74 -6.85
N ILE A 53 6.21 -6.46 -8.09
CA ILE A 53 6.71 -5.34 -8.89
C ILE A 53 6.39 -4.01 -8.19
N THR A 54 5.19 -3.85 -7.68
CA THR A 54 4.75 -2.61 -7.02
C THR A 54 5.56 -2.36 -5.75
N TYR A 55 5.72 -3.35 -4.90
CA TYR A 55 6.53 -3.24 -3.68
C TYR A 55 7.98 -2.89 -4.00
N LYS A 56 8.60 -3.60 -4.95
CA LYS A 56 10.00 -3.34 -5.36
C LYS A 56 10.24 -1.90 -5.82
N ASN A 57 9.28 -1.30 -6.51
CA ASN A 57 9.41 0.05 -7.07
C ASN A 57 8.92 1.16 -6.13
N SER A 58 8.14 0.83 -5.10
CA SER A 58 7.53 1.82 -4.20
C SER A 58 8.15 1.88 -2.81
N ILE A 59 8.89 0.85 -2.40
CA ILE A 59 9.62 0.87 -1.13
C ILE A 59 10.74 1.91 -1.17
N ASP A 60 10.71 2.84 -0.23
CA ASP A 60 11.78 3.81 -0.04
C ASP A 60 12.93 3.15 0.73
N LYS A 61 14.03 2.89 0.03
CA LYS A 61 15.21 2.23 0.60
C LYS A 61 16.04 3.14 1.50
N VAL A 62 15.81 4.45 1.47
CA VAL A 62 16.57 5.43 2.26
C VAL A 62 15.87 5.68 3.60
N ASN A 63 14.58 5.99 3.58
CA ASN A 63 13.83 6.37 4.78
C ASN A 63 12.81 5.31 5.26
N GLY A 64 12.60 4.24 4.49
CA GLY A 64 11.55 3.26 4.76
C GLY A 64 10.14 3.75 4.37
N GLY A 65 9.16 2.85 4.47
CA GLY A 65 7.79 3.12 4.05
C GLY A 65 7.60 3.16 2.53
N ILE A 66 6.37 3.32 2.10
CA ILE A 66 5.96 3.32 0.70
C ILE A 66 5.81 4.75 0.21
N ILE A 67 6.47 5.10 -0.89
CA ILE A 67 6.27 6.40 -1.56
C ILE A 67 4.84 6.44 -2.11
N GLN A 68 4.15 7.58 -1.96
CA GLN A 68 2.75 7.63 -2.38
C GLN A 68 2.57 7.63 -3.89
N ARG A 69 3.54 8.14 -4.66
CA ARG A 69 3.49 8.20 -6.14
C ARG A 69 4.87 8.18 -6.79
N PHE A 70 4.92 7.73 -8.03
CA PHE A 70 6.11 7.85 -8.88
C PHE A 70 5.73 7.83 -10.37
N ASP A 71 6.66 8.24 -11.23
CA ASP A 71 6.55 8.16 -12.69
C ASP A 71 6.96 6.77 -13.19
N CYS A 72 6.15 6.12 -14.02
CA CYS A 72 6.39 4.76 -14.49
C CYS A 72 7.65 4.59 -15.37
N PHE A 73 8.17 5.67 -15.95
CA PHE A 73 9.43 5.69 -16.71
C PHE A 73 10.59 6.28 -15.91
N GLY A 74 10.39 6.61 -14.63
CA GLY A 74 11.40 7.25 -13.79
C GLY A 74 11.76 8.67 -14.23
N LYS A 75 10.91 9.33 -15.03
CA LYS A 75 11.15 10.71 -15.45
C LYS A 75 10.95 11.65 -14.26
N ALA A 76 11.80 12.67 -14.17
CA ALA A 76 11.58 13.76 -13.23
C ALA A 76 10.26 14.46 -13.58
N THR A 77 9.36 14.55 -12.62
CA THR A 77 8.01 15.09 -12.78
C THR A 77 7.73 16.03 -11.60
N ASP A 78 7.02 17.14 -11.84
CA ASP A 78 6.51 17.99 -10.75
C ASP A 78 5.26 17.33 -10.15
N ASN A 79 5.44 16.16 -9.52
CA ASN A 79 4.37 15.32 -8.96
C ASN A 79 3.77 15.88 -7.67
N LYS A 80 3.59 17.20 -7.59
CA LYS A 80 3.02 17.86 -6.42
C LYS A 80 1.50 17.88 -6.53
N LEU A 81 0.83 17.14 -5.66
CA LEU A 81 -0.62 17.20 -5.58
C LEU A 81 -1.08 18.28 -4.64
N ARG A 82 -1.92 19.18 -5.16
CA ARG A 82 -2.71 20.06 -4.33
C ARG A 82 -3.91 19.28 -3.81
N THR A 83 -3.82 18.77 -2.59
CA THR A 83 -5.04 18.39 -1.85
C THR A 83 -5.62 19.64 -1.21
N GLY A 84 -6.94 19.67 -0.96
CA GLY A 84 -7.59 20.80 -0.26
C GLY A 84 -7.10 21.05 1.17
N ILE A 85 -6.06 20.33 1.63
CA ILE A 85 -5.56 20.33 3.01
C ILE A 85 -4.02 20.51 3.06
N SER A 86 -3.26 20.21 2.00
CA SER A 86 -1.82 20.56 1.83
C SER A 86 -1.30 20.16 0.43
N GLN A 87 -0.16 20.73 0.02
CA GLN A 87 0.61 20.22 -1.10
C GLN A 87 1.33 18.93 -0.66
N LEU A 88 1.09 17.82 -1.37
CA LEU A 88 1.75 16.53 -1.16
C LEU A 88 2.90 16.37 -2.15
N ASN A 89 4.05 15.91 -1.66
CA ASN A 89 5.16 15.47 -2.51
C ASN A 89 5.00 13.97 -2.86
N ALA A 90 5.67 13.54 -3.93
CA ALA A 90 5.58 12.17 -4.42
C ALA A 90 6.14 11.13 -3.42
N ASP A 91 7.14 11.52 -2.65
CA ASP A 91 7.85 10.71 -1.64
C ASP A 91 7.29 10.85 -0.23
N ASP A 92 6.31 11.73 -0.01
CA ASP A 92 5.57 11.79 1.26
C ASP A 92 4.86 10.45 1.54
N LYS A 93 4.62 10.20 2.82
CA LYS A 93 4.09 8.93 3.33
C LYS A 93 2.67 9.14 3.80
N VAL A 94 1.72 8.49 3.12
CA VAL A 94 0.30 8.64 3.42
C VAL A 94 -0.22 7.38 4.10
N ASP A 95 -1.00 7.55 5.17
CA ASP A 95 -1.43 6.45 6.04
C ASP A 95 -2.23 5.38 5.29
N TRP A 96 -3.18 5.79 4.44
CA TRP A 96 -4.01 4.83 3.70
C TRP A 96 -3.17 3.97 2.75
N VAL A 97 -2.18 4.55 2.05
CA VAL A 97 -1.24 3.79 1.19
C VAL A 97 -0.56 2.68 1.98
N HIS A 98 -0.15 2.98 3.22
CA HIS A 98 0.50 2.02 4.09
C HIS A 98 -0.49 0.99 4.66
N CYS A 99 -1.74 1.36 4.90
CA CYS A 99 -2.79 0.42 5.31
C CYS A 99 -3.02 -0.65 4.24
N GLU A 100 -3.13 -0.24 2.97
CA GLU A 100 -3.30 -1.16 1.83
C GLU A 100 -2.08 -2.05 1.67
N ALA A 101 -0.89 -1.46 1.61
CA ALA A 101 0.35 -2.21 1.48
C ALA A 101 0.54 -3.22 2.64
N LEU A 102 0.24 -2.82 3.88
CA LEU A 102 0.35 -3.71 5.03
C LEU A 102 -0.56 -4.92 4.94
N TYR A 103 -1.83 -4.72 4.61
CA TYR A 103 -2.76 -5.83 4.48
C TYR A 103 -2.36 -6.74 3.31
N THR A 104 -2.04 -6.16 2.15
CA THR A 104 -1.61 -6.92 0.98
C THR A 104 -0.36 -7.76 1.27
N LEU A 105 0.67 -7.18 1.90
CA LEU A 105 1.90 -7.91 2.24
C LEU A 105 1.65 -9.04 3.25
N ALA A 106 0.80 -8.81 4.25
CA ALA A 106 0.39 -9.86 5.17
C ALA A 106 -0.33 -10.99 4.43
N LEU A 107 -1.32 -10.65 3.58
CA LEU A 107 -2.11 -11.59 2.81
C LEU A 107 -1.24 -12.49 1.93
N VAL A 108 -0.37 -11.89 1.09
CA VAL A 108 0.49 -12.68 0.21
C VAL A 108 1.51 -13.52 0.97
N SER A 109 2.00 -13.04 2.12
CA SER A 109 2.94 -13.82 2.93
C SER A 109 2.32 -15.11 3.47
N VAL A 110 1.05 -15.04 3.87
CA VAL A 110 0.26 -16.19 4.35
C VAL A 110 -0.08 -17.13 3.20
N LEU A 111 -0.61 -16.59 2.09
CA LEU A 111 -1.03 -17.40 0.96
C LEU A 111 0.10 -18.20 0.32
N THR A 112 1.31 -17.63 0.28
CA THR A 112 2.46 -18.30 -0.35
C THR A 112 3.39 -18.96 0.66
N ASN A 113 3.11 -18.85 1.96
CA ASN A 113 3.97 -19.33 3.05
C ASN A 113 5.44 -18.91 2.85
N ASP A 114 5.67 -17.64 2.47
CA ASP A 114 6.98 -17.12 2.09
C ASP A 114 7.55 -16.21 3.20
N ASN A 115 8.66 -16.65 3.80
CA ASN A 115 9.35 -15.93 4.87
C ASN A 115 9.91 -14.57 4.44
N SER A 116 10.34 -14.41 3.19
CA SER A 116 10.81 -13.12 2.67
C SER A 116 9.65 -12.12 2.55
N ARG A 117 8.49 -12.57 2.07
CA ARG A 117 7.28 -11.73 2.04
C ARG A 117 6.80 -11.38 3.44
N PHE A 118 6.89 -12.32 4.38
CA PHE A 118 6.57 -12.04 5.78
C PHE A 118 7.53 -11.01 6.40
N GLN A 119 8.83 -11.08 6.08
CA GLN A 119 9.79 -10.07 6.52
C GLN A 119 9.46 -8.67 5.97
N ASN A 120 9.07 -8.56 4.70
CA ASN A 120 8.60 -7.29 4.13
C ASN A 120 7.40 -6.72 4.89
N PHE A 121 6.43 -7.57 5.26
CA PHE A 121 5.31 -7.18 6.12
C PHE A 121 5.81 -6.66 7.49
N LEU A 122 6.70 -7.39 8.15
CA LEU A 122 7.23 -7.01 9.47
C LEU A 122 7.96 -5.66 9.44
N ASP A 123 8.77 -5.43 8.40
CA ASP A 123 9.53 -4.19 8.23
C ASP A 123 8.58 -3.00 8.02
N LEU A 124 7.58 -3.16 7.15
CA LEU A 124 6.57 -2.12 6.92
C LEU A 124 5.70 -1.90 8.16
N HIS A 125 5.36 -2.96 8.89
CA HIS A 125 4.57 -2.86 10.12
C HIS A 125 5.35 -2.08 11.18
N LYS A 126 6.64 -2.40 11.37
CA LYS A 126 7.53 -1.68 12.28
C LYS A 126 7.64 -0.19 11.90
N TYR A 127 7.76 0.12 10.61
CA TYR A 127 7.73 1.49 10.11
C TYR A 127 6.44 2.20 10.55
N CYS A 128 5.28 1.58 10.33
CA CYS A 128 4.00 2.20 10.67
C CYS A 128 3.82 2.42 12.17
N GLN A 129 4.26 1.47 13.00
CA GLN A 129 4.23 1.61 14.46
C GLN A 129 5.13 2.75 14.96
N ASN A 130 6.28 2.98 14.32
CA ASN A 130 7.24 3.99 14.75
C ASN A 130 6.90 5.41 14.27
N HIS A 131 6.27 5.53 13.08
CA HIS A 131 6.10 6.83 12.42
C HIS A 131 4.65 7.30 12.34
N PHE A 132 3.70 6.41 12.04
CA PHE A 132 2.28 6.77 11.90
C PHE A 132 1.55 6.74 13.24
N ARG A 133 1.84 5.76 14.10
CA ARG A 133 1.16 5.62 15.39
C ARG A 133 1.72 6.63 16.42
N PRO A 134 0.87 7.44 17.08
CA PRO A 134 1.31 8.28 18.19
C PRO A 134 1.78 7.47 19.40
N ASN A 135 2.80 7.96 20.11
CA ASN A 135 3.33 7.33 21.32
C ASN A 135 2.27 7.14 22.42
N GLN A 136 1.42 8.14 22.63
CA GLN A 136 0.33 8.09 23.60
C GLN A 136 -0.87 7.21 23.16
N GLY A 137 -0.80 6.58 21.98
CA GLY A 137 -1.89 5.80 21.40
C GLY A 137 -2.92 6.62 20.62
N GLY A 138 -3.96 5.93 20.16
CA GLY A 138 -5.00 6.47 19.28
C GLY A 138 -4.72 6.28 17.79
N ASP A 139 -5.53 6.92 16.95
CA ASP A 139 -5.47 6.78 15.50
C ASP A 139 -4.16 7.32 14.90
N TRP A 140 -3.83 6.90 13.69
CA TRP A 140 -2.58 7.24 12.99
C TRP A 140 -2.54 8.70 12.55
N TYR A 141 -1.33 9.24 12.42
CA TYR A 141 -1.10 10.49 11.69
C TYR A 141 -1.34 10.25 10.20
N PRO A 142 -2.13 11.07 9.52
CA PRO A 142 -2.51 10.75 8.14
C PRO A 142 -1.54 11.26 7.07
N LEU A 143 -0.43 11.90 7.46
CA LEU A 143 0.60 12.34 6.51
C LEU A 143 1.94 12.56 7.21
N LEU A 144 2.99 11.99 6.64
CA LEU A 144 4.38 12.21 7.01
C LEU A 144 5.17 12.72 5.79
N SER A 145 6.27 13.41 6.06
CA SER A 145 7.28 13.73 5.05
C SER A 145 8.03 12.48 4.61
N ALA A 146 8.82 12.60 3.55
CA ALA A 146 9.70 11.54 3.07
C ALA A 146 10.58 10.91 4.17
N ASP A 147 11.13 11.74 5.07
CA ASP A 147 11.95 11.32 6.22
C ASP A 147 11.13 10.87 7.45
N GLY A 148 9.81 10.72 7.30
CA GLY A 148 8.94 10.15 8.33
C GLY A 148 8.54 11.11 9.46
N LYS A 149 8.71 12.44 9.28
CA LYS A 149 8.20 13.44 10.24
C LYS A 149 6.74 13.72 10.02
N VAL A 150 5.99 13.92 11.10
CA VAL A 150 4.55 14.21 11.04
C VAL A 150 4.30 15.58 10.39
N LEU A 151 3.68 15.58 9.21
CA LEU A 151 3.25 16.79 8.51
C LEU A 151 1.82 17.19 8.87
N ARG A 152 0.95 16.20 9.14
CA ARG A 152 -0.46 16.44 9.49
C ARG A 152 -0.85 15.72 10.77
N LYS A 153 -1.32 16.49 11.75
CA LYS A 153 -1.80 15.97 13.05
C LYS A 153 -3.31 15.75 13.11
N ASN A 154 -4.09 16.44 12.27
CA ASN A 154 -5.55 16.28 12.22
C ASN A 154 -5.90 14.90 11.65
N LYS A 155 -6.46 14.03 12.50
CA LYS A 155 -6.73 12.61 12.18
C LYS A 155 -8.07 12.36 11.49
N GLY A 156 -8.76 13.42 11.11
CA GLY A 156 -10.03 13.38 10.40
C GLY A 156 -10.15 14.56 9.45
N GLY A 157 -10.91 14.37 8.37
CA GLY A 157 -11.21 15.39 7.38
C GLY A 157 -12.03 14.84 6.22
N LYS A 158 -12.28 15.66 5.19
CA LYS A 158 -13.10 15.29 4.02
C LYS A 158 -12.70 13.95 3.37
N HIS A 159 -11.40 13.66 3.36
CA HIS A 159 -10.82 12.47 2.72
C HIS A 159 -10.07 11.56 3.69
N ARG A 160 -10.19 11.80 5.00
CA ARG A 160 -9.71 10.89 6.05
C ARG A 160 -10.87 10.64 7.01
N VAL A 161 -11.41 9.43 6.96
CA VAL A 161 -12.37 8.88 7.92
C VAL A 161 -11.82 7.62 8.58
N ALA A 162 -12.46 7.15 9.65
CA ALA A 162 -12.11 5.92 10.35
C ALA A 162 -12.44 4.67 9.51
N PHE A 163 -11.68 4.45 8.44
CA PHE A 163 -11.89 3.36 7.49
C PHE A 163 -10.60 2.56 7.26
N HIS A 164 -9.62 3.10 6.52
CA HIS A 164 -8.42 2.34 6.12
C HIS A 164 -7.64 1.75 7.31
N VAL A 165 -7.34 2.56 8.34
CA VAL A 165 -6.60 2.10 9.53
C VAL A 165 -7.34 0.99 10.28
N PRO A 166 -8.59 1.17 10.75
CA PRO A 166 -9.28 0.11 11.47
C PRO A 166 -9.53 -1.14 10.60
N ARG A 167 -9.87 -0.97 9.30
CA ARG A 167 -10.09 -2.08 8.37
C ARG A 167 -8.82 -2.91 8.19
N ALA A 168 -7.69 -2.28 7.90
CA ALA A 168 -6.43 -2.98 7.66
C ALA A 168 -5.99 -3.76 8.92
N LEU A 169 -6.02 -3.13 10.10
CA LEU A 169 -5.64 -3.81 11.35
C LEU A 169 -6.58 -4.98 11.68
N MET A 170 -7.88 -4.82 11.46
CA MET A 170 -8.86 -5.90 11.64
C MET A 170 -8.59 -7.06 10.67
N ASN A 171 -8.41 -6.76 9.38
CA ASN A 171 -8.15 -7.79 8.37
C ASN A 171 -6.85 -8.55 8.65
N ILE A 172 -5.76 -7.86 8.99
CA ILE A 172 -4.49 -8.48 9.37
C ILE A 172 -4.67 -9.38 10.60
N THR A 173 -5.42 -8.92 11.61
CA THR A 173 -5.70 -9.71 12.82
C THR A 173 -6.47 -10.98 12.48
N LEU A 174 -7.54 -10.88 11.68
CA LEU A 174 -8.34 -12.03 11.27
C LEU A 174 -7.56 -12.99 10.39
N LEU A 175 -6.73 -12.47 9.48
CA LEU A 175 -5.87 -13.27 8.61
C LEU A 175 -4.90 -14.12 9.44
N PHE A 176 -4.13 -13.51 10.35
CA PHE A 176 -3.17 -14.26 11.16
C PHE A 176 -3.84 -15.21 12.16
N ARG A 177 -5.04 -14.87 12.65
CA ARG A 177 -5.83 -15.81 13.43
C ARG A 177 -6.16 -17.07 12.61
N LYS A 178 -6.73 -16.91 11.41
CA LYS A 178 -7.01 -18.03 10.51
C LYS A 178 -5.74 -18.83 10.18
N PHE A 179 -4.62 -18.17 9.94
CA PHE A 179 -3.35 -18.84 9.70
C PHE A 179 -2.91 -19.68 10.90
N SER A 180 -2.98 -19.15 12.12
CA SER A 180 -2.64 -19.88 13.34
C SER A 180 -3.55 -21.07 13.62
N GLU A 181 -4.80 -21.02 13.15
CA GLU A 181 -5.79 -22.10 13.24
C GLU A 181 -5.65 -23.14 12.09
N GLY A 182 -4.68 -22.96 11.18
CA GLY A 182 -4.35 -23.93 10.13
C GLY A 182 -5.18 -23.84 8.85
N TYR A 183 -5.96 -22.78 8.63
CA TYR A 183 -6.89 -22.64 7.50
C TYR A 183 -6.24 -22.65 6.11
N PHE A 184 -4.95 -22.38 6.01
CA PHE A 184 -4.22 -22.30 4.73
C PHE A 184 -3.31 -23.52 4.48
N ASN A 185 -3.32 -24.52 5.39
CA ASN A 185 -2.47 -25.70 5.32
C ASN A 185 -3.13 -26.92 4.64
N SER A 186 -4.23 -26.72 3.90
CA SER A 186 -5.01 -27.76 3.23
C SER A 186 -4.74 -27.83 1.73
#